data_AF-A0A8J7EMS3-F1
#
_entry.id   AF-A0A8J7EMS3-F1
#
_cell.length_a   1.000
_cell.length_b   1.000
_cell.length_c   1.000
_cell.angle_alpha   90.00
_cell.angle_beta   90.00
_cell.angle_gamma   90.00
#
_symmetry.space_group_name_H-M   'P 1'
#
loop_
_entity.id
_entity.type
_entity.pdbx_description
1 polymer ?
#
loop_
_entity_poly.entity_id
_entity_poly.type
_entity_poly.pdbx_seq_one_letter_code
_entity_poly.pdbx_strand_id
1 'polypeptide(L)'
;MRTSGQIKAEIEEHLGFFPPFFAPALHTPQVLENLWQQTLLAYINNPLPALFKEKLSAYLSRYCSVPYCMICHSCALYPLGMQASDILAWLELPPPTRPDVEQHLERLATQPEWLAVWTEKHHPALEESLLACTIFIAQEQEAGQECRQALSHLLEPAHYQSLVMLIAYIKTCLVWMEAHPQVACEVDQRIQKYLGS
;
A
#
# COMPACT_ATOMS: atom_id res chain seq x y z
N MET A 1 -20.07 3.16 21.52
CA MET A 1 -19.11 3.69 20.54
C MET A 1 -17.84 4.05 21.27
N ARG A 2 -16.67 3.74 20.71
CA ARG A 2 -15.38 4.16 21.28
C ARG A 2 -15.19 5.67 21.14
N THR A 3 -14.51 6.30 22.09
CA THR A 3 -14.10 7.70 21.98
C THR A 3 -12.80 7.83 21.19
N SER A 4 -12.49 9.02 20.67
CA SER A 4 -11.21 9.25 19.99
C SER A 4 -10.00 8.97 20.88
N GLY A 5 -10.10 9.20 22.19
CA GLY A 5 -9.05 8.87 23.15
C GLY A 5 -8.81 7.36 23.26
N GLN A 6 -9.88 6.55 23.27
CA GLN A 6 -9.75 5.09 23.28
C GLN A 6 -9.14 4.57 21.98
N ILE A 7 -9.59 5.07 20.84
CA ILE A 7 -9.07 4.64 19.53
C ILE A 7 -7.61 5.08 19.35
N LYS A 8 -7.26 6.30 19.76
CA LYS A 8 -5.88 6.78 19.75
C LYS A 8 -4.96 5.88 20.59
N ALA A 9 -5.37 5.53 21.80
CA ALA A 9 -4.57 4.67 22.67
C ALA A 9 -4.32 3.29 22.05
N GLU A 10 -5.33 2.71 21.39
CA GLU A 10 -5.19 1.44 20.67
C GLU A 10 -4.27 1.54 19.44
N ILE A 11 -4.33 2.65 18.70
CA ILE A 11 -3.40 2.93 17.59
C ILE A 11 -1.97 3.01 18.13
N GLU A 12 -1.75 3.74 19.23
CA GLU A 12 -0.44 3.88 19.86
C GLU A 12 0.08 2.54 20.41
N GLU A 13 -0.80 1.70 20.96
CA GLU A 13 -0.46 0.35 21.41
C GLU A 13 -0.01 -0.56 20.25
N HIS A 14 -0.71 -0.50 19.11
CA HIS A 14 -0.39 -1.35 17.94
C HIS A 14 0.82 -0.86 17.16
N LEU A 15 0.98 0.46 16.99
CA LEU A 15 2.00 1.03 16.12
C LEU A 15 3.21 1.59 16.87
N GLY A 16 3.13 1.71 18.20
CA GLY A 16 4.14 2.36 19.05
C GLY A 16 4.09 3.90 19.01
N PHE A 17 3.21 4.47 18.19
CA PHE A 17 2.97 5.91 18.08
C PHE A 17 1.60 6.19 17.44
N PHE A 18 1.19 7.46 17.43
CA PHE A 18 0.00 7.90 16.73
C PHE A 18 0.38 8.56 15.39
N PRO A 19 0.18 7.88 14.24
CA PRO A 19 0.51 8.47 12.94
C PRO A 19 -0.23 9.78 12.69
N PRO A 20 0.46 10.83 12.20
CA PRO A 20 -0.15 12.11 11.83
C PRO A 20 -1.33 11.96 10.86
N PHE A 21 -1.33 10.92 10.02
CA PHE A 21 -2.47 10.50 9.19
C PHE A 21 -3.84 10.54 9.90
N PHE A 22 -3.89 10.11 11.16
CA PHE A 22 -5.13 10.01 11.93
C PHE A 22 -5.53 11.31 12.63
N ALA A 23 -4.61 12.28 12.75
CA ALA A 23 -4.83 13.50 13.52
C ALA A 23 -6.06 14.31 13.08
N PRO A 24 -6.36 14.48 11.77
CA PRO A 24 -7.54 15.25 11.37
C PRO A 24 -8.87 14.62 11.82
N ALA A 25 -8.91 13.32 12.11
CA ALA A 25 -10.11 12.62 12.54
C ALA A 25 -10.34 12.64 14.07
N LEU A 26 -9.42 13.20 14.87
CA LEU A 26 -9.50 13.17 16.34
C LEU A 26 -10.77 13.82 16.90
N HIS A 27 -11.31 14.84 16.22
CA HIS A 27 -12.54 15.52 16.66
C HIS A 27 -13.82 14.78 16.28
N THR A 28 -13.73 13.73 15.46
CA THR A 28 -14.88 12.96 14.96
C THR A 28 -14.64 11.46 15.18
N PRO A 29 -14.99 10.92 16.36
CA PRO A 29 -14.67 9.54 16.74
C PRO A 29 -15.10 8.48 15.71
N GLN A 30 -16.24 8.66 15.04
CA GLN A 30 -16.73 7.71 14.03
C GLN A 30 -15.84 7.68 12.77
N VAL A 31 -15.27 8.81 12.38
CA VAL A 31 -14.34 8.88 11.24
C VAL A 31 -13.02 8.24 11.63
N LEU A 32 -12.50 8.53 12.83
CA LEU A 32 -11.27 7.92 13.33
C LEU A 32 -11.40 6.40 13.47
N GLU A 33 -12.53 5.94 14.01
CA GLU A 33 -12.90 4.52 14.10
C GLU A 33 -12.88 3.86 12.72
N ASN A 34 -13.52 4.47 11.73
CA ASN A 34 -13.57 3.92 10.38
C ASN A 34 -12.19 3.84 9.73
N LEU A 35 -11.38 4.91 9.81
CA LEU A 35 -10.01 4.91 9.29
C LEU A 35 -9.16 3.85 9.97
N TRP A 36 -9.30 3.68 11.28
CA TRP A 36 -8.56 2.68 12.04
C TRP A 36 -8.96 1.25 11.67
N GLN A 37 -10.25 0.96 11.56
CA GLN A 37 -10.73 -0.36 11.14
C GLN A 37 -10.29 -0.71 9.71
N GLN A 38 -10.33 0.26 8.79
CA GLN A 38 -9.78 0.06 7.45
C GLN A 38 -8.27 -0.21 7.49
N THR A 39 -7.51 0.52 8.31
CA THR A 39 -6.07 0.30 8.48
C THR A 39 -5.76 -1.08 9.05
N LEU A 40 -6.52 -1.53 10.04
CA LEU A 40 -6.37 -2.86 10.62
C LEU A 40 -6.61 -3.96 9.58
N LEU A 41 -7.70 -3.88 8.82
CA LEU A 41 -8.07 -4.95 7.87
C LEU A 41 -7.24 -4.91 6.59
N ALA A 42 -7.08 -3.73 5.99
CA ALA A 42 -6.49 -3.58 4.67
C ALA A 42 -4.97 -3.49 4.69
N TYR A 43 -4.35 -3.18 5.83
CA TYR A 43 -2.92 -2.95 5.91
C TYR A 43 -2.23 -3.78 7.00
N ILE A 44 -2.64 -3.69 8.26
CA ILE A 44 -1.95 -4.37 9.38
C ILE A 44 -2.16 -5.89 9.32
N ASN A 45 -3.40 -6.35 9.35
CA ASN A 45 -3.78 -7.77 9.35
C ASN A 45 -3.91 -8.35 7.94
N ASN A 46 -3.57 -7.56 6.92
CA ASN A 46 -3.60 -8.01 5.53
C ASN A 46 -2.47 -9.04 5.29
N PRO A 47 -2.77 -10.25 4.80
CA PRO A 47 -1.79 -11.35 4.67
C PRO A 47 -0.74 -11.11 3.57
N LEU A 48 -0.88 -10.06 2.76
CA LEU A 48 0.10 -9.75 1.73
C LEU A 48 1.48 -9.38 2.32
N PRO A 49 2.60 -9.73 1.65
CA PRO A 49 3.94 -9.43 2.14
C PRO A 49 4.12 -7.95 2.45
N ALA A 50 4.77 -7.63 3.58
CA ALA A 50 4.99 -6.25 3.99
C ALA A 50 5.72 -5.44 2.91
N LEU A 51 6.78 -6.01 2.31
CA LEU A 51 7.54 -5.36 1.25
C LEU A 51 6.67 -5.03 0.03
N PHE A 52 5.79 -5.95 -0.39
CA PHE A 52 4.83 -5.73 -1.47
C PHE A 52 3.87 -4.58 -1.13
N LYS A 53 3.28 -4.60 0.07
CA LYS A 53 2.34 -3.56 0.54
C LYS A 53 2.99 -2.17 0.56
N GLU A 54 4.22 -2.07 1.04
CA GLU A 54 4.97 -0.81 1.08
C GLU A 54 5.38 -0.33 -0.32
N LYS A 55 5.88 -1.21 -1.19
CA LYS A 55 6.26 -0.84 -2.57
C LYS A 55 5.07 -0.30 -3.34
N LEU A 56 3.92 -0.98 -3.24
CA LEU A 56 2.68 -0.56 -3.89
C LEU A 56 2.19 0.78 -3.33
N SER A 57 2.13 0.91 -2.00
CA SER A 57 1.69 2.14 -1.34
C SER A 57 2.58 3.32 -1.70
N ALA A 58 3.91 3.17 -1.64
CA ALA A 58 4.87 4.21 -1.99
C ALA A 58 4.73 4.63 -3.46
N TYR A 59 4.66 3.65 -4.38
CA TYR A 59 4.55 3.91 -5.81
C TYR A 59 3.25 4.65 -6.16
N LEU A 60 2.10 4.17 -5.68
CA LEU A 60 0.82 4.82 -5.97
C LEU A 60 0.70 6.20 -5.32
N SER A 61 1.35 6.41 -4.18
CA SER A 61 1.36 7.72 -3.50
C SER A 61 2.09 8.80 -4.27
N ARG A 62 2.96 8.47 -5.24
CA ARG A 62 3.67 9.48 -6.04
C ARG A 62 2.73 10.33 -6.91
N TYR A 63 1.52 9.84 -7.16
CA TYR A 63 0.49 10.53 -7.94
C TYR A 63 -0.44 11.39 -7.08
N CYS A 64 -0.26 11.34 -5.76
CA CYS A 64 -0.97 12.20 -4.81
C CYS A 64 -0.28 13.56 -4.74
N SER A 65 -1.07 14.63 -4.71
CA SER A 65 -0.54 16.00 -4.58
C SER A 65 0.11 16.28 -3.22
N VAL A 66 -0.22 15.47 -2.20
CA VAL A 66 0.33 15.57 -0.85
C VAL A 66 1.35 14.45 -0.61
N PRO A 67 2.64 14.78 -0.36
CA PRO A 67 3.71 13.78 -0.37
C PRO A 67 3.77 12.91 0.88
N TYR A 68 2.92 13.15 1.89
CA TYR A 68 2.95 12.46 3.18
C TYR A 68 2.99 10.93 3.04
N CYS A 69 2.05 10.34 2.29
CA CYS A 69 1.99 8.89 2.10
C CYS A 69 3.23 8.37 1.39
N MET A 70 3.69 9.06 0.32
CA MET A 70 4.87 8.66 -0.43
C MET A 70 6.11 8.61 0.48
N ILE A 71 6.35 9.65 1.29
CA ILE A 71 7.50 9.72 2.18
C ILE A 71 7.41 8.65 3.28
N CYS A 72 6.24 8.51 3.92
CA CYS A 72 6.05 7.54 5.01
C CYS A 72 6.28 6.09 4.54
N HIS A 73 5.70 5.71 3.40
CA HIS A 73 5.87 4.36 2.84
C HIS A 73 7.28 4.15 2.31
N SER A 74 7.93 5.18 1.75
CA SER A 74 9.35 5.11 1.38
C SER A 74 10.25 4.85 2.58
N CYS A 75 10.01 5.54 3.71
CA CYS A 75 10.75 5.31 4.95
C CYS A 75 10.51 3.90 5.52
N ALA A 76 9.30 3.35 5.34
CA ALA A 76 8.96 2.00 5.77
C ALA A 76 9.64 0.89 4.94
N LEU A 77 10.08 1.19 3.71
CA LEU A 77 10.83 0.24 2.87
C LEU A 77 12.25 -0.02 3.38
N TYR A 78 12.86 0.94 4.08
CA TYR A 78 14.24 0.81 4.60
C TYR A 78 14.40 -0.36 5.59
N PRO A 79 13.61 -0.47 6.69
CA PRO A 79 13.71 -1.62 7.59
C PRO A 79 13.28 -2.95 6.94
N LEU A 80 12.68 -2.92 5.75
CA LEU A 80 12.33 -4.11 4.95
C LEU A 80 13.46 -4.51 3.98
N GLY A 81 14.61 -3.84 4.04
CA GLY A 81 15.83 -4.22 3.33
C GLY A 81 16.03 -3.54 1.98
N MET A 82 15.24 -2.51 1.63
CA MET A 82 15.53 -1.69 0.46
C MET A 82 16.47 -0.54 0.80
N GLN A 83 17.47 -0.31 -0.05
CA GLN A 83 18.34 0.85 0.08
C GLN A 83 17.66 2.11 -0.47
N ALA A 84 18.06 3.29 -0.01
CA ALA A 84 17.52 4.57 -0.47
C ALA A 84 17.62 4.75 -2.00
N SER A 85 18.73 4.29 -2.61
CA SER A 85 18.91 4.29 -4.07
C SER A 85 17.90 3.40 -4.80
N ASP A 86 17.60 2.24 -4.24
CA ASP A 86 16.66 1.29 -4.84
C ASP A 86 15.22 1.78 -4.70
N ILE A 87 14.90 2.44 -3.59
CA ILE A 87 13.61 3.09 -3.37
C ILE A 87 13.41 4.23 -4.38
N LEU A 88 14.42 5.08 -4.55
CA LEU A 88 14.36 6.16 -5.54
C LEU A 88 14.18 5.60 -6.96
N ALA A 89 15.02 4.63 -7.35
CA ALA A 89 14.92 4.00 -8.67
C ALA A 89 13.54 3.36 -8.90
N TRP A 90 12.98 2.69 -7.89
CA TRP A 90 11.61 2.14 -7.94
C TRP A 90 10.55 3.22 -8.15
N LEU A 91 10.65 4.33 -7.40
CA LEU A 91 9.70 5.44 -7.50
C LEU A 91 9.83 6.24 -8.79
N GLU A 92 10.94 6.12 -9.52
CA GLU A 92 11.16 6.78 -10.82
C GLU A 92 10.68 5.93 -12.01
N LEU A 93 10.35 4.65 -11.82
CA LEU A 93 9.86 3.79 -12.90
C LEU A 93 8.60 4.37 -13.56
N PRO A 94 8.44 4.30 -14.89
CA PRO A 94 7.21 4.72 -15.54
C PRO A 94 6.04 3.82 -15.10
N PRO A 95 4.78 4.32 -15.13
CA PRO A 95 3.62 3.46 -14.93
C PRO A 95 3.61 2.35 -15.97
N PRO A 96 3.26 1.11 -15.57
CA PRO A 96 3.19 -0.02 -16.49
C PRO A 96 2.12 0.26 -17.54
N THR A 97 2.47 -0.01 -18.79
CA THR A 97 1.55 0.10 -19.93
C THR A 97 0.78 -1.21 -20.13
N ARG A 98 -0.26 -1.19 -20.97
CA ARG A 98 -1.01 -2.41 -21.31
C ARG A 98 -0.09 -3.53 -21.86
N PRO A 99 0.80 -3.28 -22.84
CA PRO A 99 1.75 -4.30 -23.29
C PRO A 99 2.65 -4.86 -22.17
N ASP A 100 3.12 -4.01 -21.26
CA ASP A 100 3.93 -4.47 -20.12
C ASP A 100 3.13 -5.43 -19.24
N VAL A 101 1.87 -5.09 -18.95
CA VAL A 101 0.99 -5.89 -18.11
C VAL A 101 0.63 -7.22 -18.76
N GLU A 102 0.42 -7.26 -20.07
CA GLU A 102 0.19 -8.51 -20.81
C GLU A 102 1.37 -9.48 -20.62
N GLN A 103 2.61 -8.98 -20.77
CA GLN A 103 3.81 -9.78 -20.54
C GLN A 103 3.93 -10.25 -19.07
N HIS A 104 3.59 -9.39 -18.10
CA HIS A 104 3.61 -9.77 -16.70
C HIS A 104 2.56 -10.82 -16.36
N LEU A 105 1.35 -10.74 -16.94
CA LEU A 105 0.29 -11.74 -16.76
C LEU A 105 0.70 -13.09 -17.35
N GLU A 106 1.29 -13.11 -18.54
CA GLU A 106 1.83 -14.34 -19.13
C GLU A 106 2.88 -14.98 -18.21
N ARG A 107 3.80 -14.18 -17.67
CA ARG A 107 4.81 -14.67 -16.74
C ARG A 107 4.20 -15.27 -15.48
N LEU A 108 3.23 -14.59 -14.87
CA LEU A 108 2.54 -15.08 -13.68
C LEU A 108 1.78 -16.38 -13.97
N ALA A 109 1.14 -16.50 -15.13
CA ALA A 109 0.42 -17.70 -15.54
C ALA A 109 1.31 -18.95 -15.66
N THR A 110 2.62 -18.78 -15.87
CA THR A 110 3.57 -19.91 -15.89
C THR A 110 3.98 -20.41 -14.51
N GLN A 111 3.55 -19.75 -13.42
CA GLN A 111 3.98 -20.05 -12.04
C GLN A 111 2.81 -20.22 -11.06
N PRO A 112 1.83 -21.11 -11.33
CA PRO A 112 0.65 -21.28 -10.50
C PRO A 112 0.99 -21.76 -9.07
N GLU A 113 2.02 -22.60 -8.89
CA GLU A 113 2.37 -23.07 -7.55
C GLU A 113 2.92 -21.95 -6.66
N TRP A 114 3.65 -20.99 -7.25
CA TRP A 114 4.13 -19.83 -6.49
C TRP A 114 2.97 -18.90 -6.12
N LEU A 115 2.03 -18.65 -7.04
CA LEU A 115 0.85 -17.80 -6.79
C LEU A 115 -0.03 -18.32 -5.65
N ALA A 116 -0.07 -19.63 -5.42
CA ALA A 116 -0.78 -20.21 -4.29
C ALA A 116 -0.17 -19.84 -2.93
N VAL A 117 1.16 -19.64 -2.86
CA VAL A 117 1.92 -19.43 -1.62
C VAL A 117 2.76 -18.14 -1.61
N TRP A 118 2.46 -17.19 -2.49
CA TRP A 118 3.31 -16.02 -2.72
C TRP A 118 3.41 -15.09 -1.50
N THR A 119 2.43 -15.16 -0.60
CA THR A 119 2.42 -14.47 0.69
C THR A 119 3.47 -15.01 1.66
N GLU A 120 3.92 -16.26 1.46
CA GLU A 120 4.88 -16.96 2.31
C GLU A 120 6.30 -16.97 1.74
N LYS A 121 6.44 -16.95 0.40
CA LYS A 121 7.73 -17.10 -0.29
C LYS A 121 8.04 -15.93 -1.21
N HIS A 122 9.08 -15.18 -0.86
CA HIS A 122 9.59 -14.09 -1.69
C HIS A 122 10.21 -14.61 -2.99
N HIS A 123 9.71 -14.12 -4.13
CA HIS A 123 10.27 -14.37 -5.45
C HIS A 123 10.33 -13.04 -6.21
N PRO A 124 11.46 -12.30 -6.17
CA PRO A 124 11.53 -10.89 -6.56
C PRO A 124 10.90 -10.58 -7.92
N ALA A 125 11.18 -11.41 -8.92
CA ALA A 125 10.76 -11.12 -10.29
C ALA A 125 9.27 -11.46 -10.58
N LEU A 126 8.67 -12.34 -9.77
CA LEU A 126 7.23 -12.59 -9.84
C LEU A 126 6.47 -11.56 -8.99
N GLU A 127 7.04 -11.16 -7.85
CA GLU A 127 6.54 -10.02 -7.07
C GLU A 127 6.50 -8.74 -7.91
N GLU A 128 7.56 -8.44 -8.67
CA GLU A 128 7.61 -7.31 -9.61
C GLU A 128 6.49 -7.39 -10.65
N SER A 129 6.23 -8.58 -11.20
CA SER A 129 5.16 -8.77 -12.17
C SER A 129 3.78 -8.56 -11.55
N LEU A 130 3.58 -9.04 -10.33
CA LEU A 130 2.34 -8.81 -9.60
C LEU A 130 2.17 -7.34 -9.22
N LEU A 131 3.24 -6.63 -8.85
CA LEU A 131 3.24 -5.19 -8.59
C LEU A 131 2.83 -4.41 -9.84
N ALA A 132 3.42 -4.70 -10.99
CA ALA A 132 3.09 -4.04 -12.26
C ALA A 132 1.60 -4.20 -12.61
N CYS A 133 1.08 -5.42 -12.56
CA CYS A 133 -0.35 -5.69 -12.78
C CYS A 133 -1.23 -4.94 -11.76
N THR A 134 -0.84 -4.92 -10.49
CA THR A 134 -1.60 -4.25 -9.43
C THR A 134 -1.61 -2.73 -9.58
N ILE A 135 -0.47 -2.14 -9.94
CA ILE A 135 -0.33 -0.71 -10.22
C ILE A 135 -1.24 -0.33 -11.40
N PHE A 136 -1.22 -1.12 -12.47
CA PHE A 136 -2.07 -0.89 -13.63
C PHE A 136 -3.56 -0.94 -13.26
N ILE A 137 -3.99 -1.94 -12.48
CA ILE A 137 -5.38 -2.03 -11.97
C ILE A 137 -5.75 -0.81 -11.13
N ALA A 138 -4.82 -0.30 -10.32
CA ALA A 138 -5.08 0.84 -9.45
C ALA A 138 -5.23 2.15 -10.23
N GLN A 139 -4.49 2.32 -11.33
CA GLN A 139 -4.51 3.55 -12.15
C GLN A 139 -5.63 3.54 -13.19
N GLU A 140 -5.85 2.42 -13.87
CA GLU A 140 -6.71 2.33 -15.05
C GLU A 140 -8.09 1.75 -14.71
N GLN A 141 -9.10 2.63 -14.61
CA GLN A 141 -10.46 2.21 -14.27
C GLN A 141 -11.06 1.29 -15.34
N GLU A 142 -11.07 1.70 -16.60
CA GLU A 142 -11.66 0.90 -17.70
C GLU A 142 -10.64 -0.08 -18.29
N ALA A 143 -9.44 0.39 -18.64
CA ALA A 143 -8.42 -0.46 -19.28
C ALA A 143 -7.88 -1.56 -18.37
N GLY A 144 -8.06 -1.45 -17.05
CA GLY A 144 -7.67 -2.45 -16.05
C GLY A 144 -8.64 -3.62 -15.88
N GLN A 145 -9.80 -3.66 -16.57
CA GLN A 145 -10.79 -4.72 -16.37
C GLN A 145 -10.26 -6.11 -16.75
N GLU A 146 -9.58 -6.22 -17.89
CA GLU A 146 -8.97 -7.48 -18.35
C GLU A 146 -7.89 -7.96 -17.37
N CYS A 147 -7.08 -7.05 -16.85
CA CYS A 147 -6.06 -7.37 -15.84
C CYS A 147 -6.67 -7.83 -14.52
N ARG A 148 -7.74 -7.17 -14.04
CA ARG A 148 -8.50 -7.61 -12.86
C ARG A 148 -9.04 -9.02 -13.03
N GLN A 149 -9.65 -9.29 -14.18
CA GLN A 149 -10.17 -10.62 -14.50
C GLN A 149 -9.04 -11.65 -14.54
N ALA A 150 -7.91 -11.36 -15.19
CA ALA A 150 -6.79 -12.28 -15.25
C ALA A 150 -6.25 -12.59 -13.85
N LEU A 151 -5.96 -11.57 -13.03
CA LEU A 151 -5.47 -11.77 -11.65
C LEU A 151 -6.48 -12.50 -10.76
N SER A 152 -7.79 -12.29 -10.93
CA SER A 152 -8.79 -13.01 -10.15
C SER A 152 -8.86 -14.51 -10.45
N HIS A 153 -8.39 -14.94 -11.63
CA HIS A 153 -8.27 -16.36 -11.97
C HIS A 153 -6.91 -16.95 -11.58
N LEU A 154 -5.86 -16.13 -11.54
CA LEU A 154 -4.50 -16.55 -11.21
C LEU A 154 -4.25 -16.67 -9.70
N LEU A 155 -4.86 -15.79 -8.91
CA LEU A 155 -4.69 -15.76 -7.46
C LEU A 155 -5.78 -16.56 -6.76
N GLU A 156 -5.40 -17.15 -5.62
CA GLU A 156 -6.38 -17.68 -4.67
C GLU A 156 -7.40 -16.59 -4.29
N PRO A 157 -8.71 -16.90 -4.18
CA PRO A 157 -9.75 -15.90 -3.98
C PRO A 157 -9.51 -14.98 -2.78
N ALA A 158 -9.00 -15.51 -1.67
CA ALA A 158 -8.68 -14.74 -0.47
C ALA A 158 -7.53 -13.75 -0.69
N HIS A 159 -6.50 -14.13 -1.46
CA HIS A 159 -5.38 -13.26 -1.80
C HIS A 159 -5.82 -12.15 -2.76
N TYR A 160 -6.65 -12.48 -3.77
CA TYR A 160 -7.21 -11.48 -4.67
C TYR A 160 -8.09 -10.47 -3.92
N GLN A 161 -8.94 -10.93 -3.00
CA GLN A 161 -9.75 -10.04 -2.16
C GLN A 161 -8.88 -9.14 -1.27
N SER A 162 -7.82 -9.69 -0.68
CA SER A 162 -6.86 -8.93 0.14
C SER A 162 -6.11 -7.87 -0.69
N LEU A 163 -5.81 -8.17 -1.95
CA LEU A 163 -5.19 -7.25 -2.90
C LEU A 163 -6.13 -6.11 -3.27
N VAL A 164 -7.38 -6.41 -3.62
CA VAL A 164 -8.41 -5.41 -3.95
C VAL A 164 -8.69 -4.50 -2.75
N MET A 165 -8.78 -5.09 -1.55
CA MET A 165 -8.96 -4.34 -0.30
C MET A 165 -7.79 -3.38 -0.04
N LEU A 166 -6.55 -3.82 -0.27
CA LEU A 166 -5.37 -2.97 -0.16
C LEU A 166 -5.41 -1.81 -1.17
N ILE A 167 -5.72 -2.08 -2.45
CA ILE A 167 -5.83 -1.02 -3.48
C ILE A 167 -6.88 0.02 -3.08
N ALA A 168 -8.06 -0.44 -2.65
CA ALA A 168 -9.14 0.45 -2.22
C ALA A 168 -8.72 1.31 -1.01
N TYR A 169 -8.06 0.71 -0.03
CA TYR A 169 -7.54 1.41 1.14
C TYR A 169 -6.48 2.45 0.78
N ILE A 170 -5.53 2.11 -0.08
CA ILE A 170 -4.51 3.08 -0.55
C ILE A 170 -5.21 4.29 -1.16
N LYS A 171 -6.17 4.09 -2.07
CA LYS A 171 -6.94 5.19 -2.67
C LYS A 171 -7.66 6.05 -1.62
N THR A 172 -8.28 5.42 -0.62
CA THR A 172 -8.89 6.13 0.52
C THR A 172 -7.86 6.97 1.27
N CYS A 173 -6.67 6.43 1.56
CA CYS A 173 -5.60 7.16 2.23
C CYS A 173 -5.12 8.36 1.40
N LEU A 174 -4.96 8.21 0.09
CA LEU A 174 -4.54 9.30 -0.78
C LEU A 174 -5.58 10.43 -0.78
N VAL A 175 -6.86 10.11 -1.02
CA VAL A 175 -7.95 11.11 -0.96
C VAL A 175 -8.03 11.78 0.40
N TRP A 176 -7.87 10.99 1.48
CA TRP A 176 -7.86 11.52 2.84
C TRP A 176 -6.73 12.53 3.05
N MET A 177 -5.53 12.25 2.57
CA MET A 177 -4.39 13.15 2.69
C MET A 177 -4.52 14.39 1.81
N GLU A 178 -5.07 14.29 0.60
CA GLU A 178 -5.35 15.45 -0.25
C GLU A 178 -6.38 16.40 0.37
N ALA A 179 -7.34 15.87 1.14
CA ALA A 179 -8.28 16.68 1.90
C ALA A 179 -7.66 17.32 3.17
N HIS A 180 -6.47 16.88 3.58
CA HIS A 180 -5.78 17.35 4.78
C HIS A 180 -4.29 17.66 4.51
N PRO A 181 -3.98 18.59 3.59
CA PRO A 181 -2.60 18.89 3.19
C PRO A 181 -1.75 19.49 4.32
N GLN A 182 -2.38 19.97 5.40
CA GLN A 182 -1.73 20.52 6.59
C GLN A 182 -1.06 19.46 7.50
N VAL A 183 -1.25 18.17 7.23
CA VAL A 183 -0.63 17.10 8.03
C VAL A 183 0.87 17.11 7.79
N ALA A 184 1.63 17.50 8.81
CA ALA A 184 3.08 17.56 8.78
C ALA A 184 3.70 16.16 8.74
N CYS A 185 4.64 15.93 7.82
CA CYS A 185 5.32 14.65 7.67
C CYS A 185 6.47 14.50 8.69
N GLU A 186 7.05 15.61 9.13
CA GLU A 186 8.21 15.71 10.01
C GLU A 186 7.94 15.17 11.42
N VAL A 187 6.66 15.08 11.81
CA VAL A 187 6.22 14.54 13.10
C VAL A 187 5.91 13.04 13.03
N ASP A 188 6.01 12.40 11.86
CA ASP A 188 5.87 10.95 11.73
C ASP A 188 7.15 10.24 12.18
N GLN A 189 7.04 9.27 13.08
CA GLN A 189 8.21 8.59 13.64
C GLN A 189 8.98 7.77 12.62
N ARG A 190 8.33 7.27 11.55
CA ARG A 190 9.05 6.57 10.47
C ARG A 190 9.98 7.52 9.73
N ILE A 191 9.54 8.74 9.53
CA ILE A 191 10.30 9.80 8.86
C ILE A 191 11.46 10.22 9.76
N GLN A 192 11.19 10.51 11.03
CA GLN A 192 12.23 10.88 12.00
C GLN A 192 13.33 9.82 12.14
N LYS A 193 12.97 8.54 11.99
CA LYS A 193 13.89 7.42 12.18
C LYS A 193 14.69 7.07 10.93
N TYR A 194 14.11 7.19 9.74
CA TYR A 194 14.70 6.63 8.52
C TYR A 194 14.94 7.66 7.41
N LEU A 195 14.41 8.88 7.50
CA LEU A 195 14.68 9.90 6.50
C LEU A 195 16.13 10.41 6.65
N GLY A 196 16.97 10.18 5.63
CA GLY A 196 18.39 10.53 5.64
C GLY A 196 19.32 9.47 6.26
N SER A 197 18.82 8.26 6.49
CA SER A 197 19.61 7.07 6.87
C SER A 197 20.31 6.41 5.69
#